data_AF-A0A8H3KWI3-F1
#
_entry.id   AF-A0A8H3KWI3-F1
#
_cell.length_a   1.000
_cell.length_b   1.000
_cell.length_c   1.000
_cell.angle_alpha   90.00
_cell.angle_beta   90.00
_cell.angle_gamma   90.00
#
_symmetry.space_group_name_H-M   'P 1'
#
loop_
_entity.id
_entity.type
_entity.pdbx_description
1 polymer ?
#
loop_
_entity_poly.entity_id
_entity_poly.type
_entity_poly.pdbx_seq_one_letter_code
_entity_poly.pdbx_strand_id
1 'polypeptide(L)'
;MTFLINIVDYEEDFNFIQNNDIAFNFAMKKALEDNSDNNDAVLQAGKNLDKLGVCYAHFLVDQNKLHEEGAKGEKDVNQSLIHLRRCRFCEKNYYFFSHEKYCNEHSWKILDKEIRLACICQKGCDVLKKLDPIIMPTNFNNKHNKIRYICCKCYEKHGDHIYIKPGRGFKTLHCNETSNHLNDVTTSLELMANWILQVAHNNNVKFQEKILNAITPALQQLNSGFVLQKSTDNSLQSENSSSSTSETLKLPSPFAIKLIFRLYDINLNKNQLNFKNYGNELAESLLTNRQNLSNNKVLLENPQSLDEYQNAIPVELYHFFEGMVKRLLIN
;
A
#
# COMPACT_ATOMS: atom_id res chain seq x y z
N MET A 1 1.52 14.98 -15.62
CA MET A 1 0.72 16.21 -15.83
C MET A 1 -0.64 15.89 -15.25
N THR A 2 -1.08 16.41 -14.11
CA THR A 2 -0.98 17.80 -13.63
C THR A 2 -1.01 17.75 -12.09
N PHE A 3 0.12 18.04 -11.43
CA PHE A 3 0.26 18.16 -9.97
C PHE A 3 0.30 19.64 -9.54
N LEU A 4 -0.28 20.52 -10.35
CA LEU A 4 -0.33 21.96 -10.13
C LEU A 4 -1.79 22.37 -9.99
N ILE A 5 -2.28 22.41 -8.76
CA ILE A 5 -3.43 23.24 -8.40
C ILE A 5 -3.09 24.02 -7.13
N ASN A 6 -2.76 25.29 -7.38
CA ASN A 6 -3.01 26.48 -6.55
C ASN A 6 -2.60 26.42 -5.08
N ILE A 7 -1.32 26.70 -4.83
CA ILE A 7 -0.85 27.28 -3.58
C ILE A 7 -0.81 28.80 -3.81
N VAL A 8 -1.89 29.48 -3.47
CA VAL A 8 -1.96 30.95 -3.47
C VAL A 8 -2.44 31.38 -2.07
N ASP A 9 -1.65 32.29 -1.52
CA ASP A 9 -1.86 33.18 -0.36
C ASP A 9 -1.73 32.61 1.08
N TYR A 10 -0.49 32.69 1.59
CA TYR A 10 -0.15 32.69 3.01
C TYR A 10 0.11 34.13 3.48
N GLU A 11 -0.74 34.64 4.36
CA GLU A 11 -0.41 35.73 5.29
C GLU A 11 -0.48 35.12 6.70
N GLU A 12 0.65 34.65 7.22
CA GLU A 12 0.83 34.23 8.62
C GLU A 12 2.22 34.69 9.11
N ASP A 13 2.35 34.98 10.41
CA ASP A 13 3.45 35.66 11.12
C ASP A 13 4.87 35.59 10.51
N PHE A 14 5.52 36.75 10.37
CA PHE A 14 6.88 36.88 9.83
C PHE A 14 7.94 36.05 10.57
N ASN A 15 7.87 35.96 11.90
CA ASN A 15 8.78 35.14 12.70
C ASN A 15 8.59 33.62 12.44
N PHE A 16 7.38 33.22 12.07
CA PHE A 16 7.03 31.83 11.80
C PHE A 16 7.45 31.37 10.39
N ILE A 17 7.32 32.23 9.39
CA ILE A 17 7.85 32.00 8.03
C ILE A 17 9.37 31.89 8.08
N GLN A 18 10.04 32.80 8.81
CA GLN A 18 11.50 32.81 8.93
C GLN A 18 12.04 31.52 9.58
N ASN A 19 11.37 31.00 10.61
CA ASN A 19 11.77 29.74 11.26
C ASN A 19 11.59 28.52 10.33
N ASN A 20 10.53 28.50 9.51
CA ASN A 20 10.29 27.43 8.53
C ASN A 20 11.24 27.50 7.32
N ASP A 21 11.64 28.70 6.89
CA ASP A 21 12.67 28.89 5.86
C ASP A 21 14.03 28.45 6.35
N ILE A 22 14.40 28.83 7.59
CA ILE A 22 15.64 28.38 8.22
C ILE A 22 15.62 26.86 8.36
N ALA A 23 14.50 26.26 8.76
CA ALA A 23 14.34 24.82 8.88
C ALA A 23 14.56 24.07 7.57
N PHE A 24 13.89 24.52 6.51
CA PHE A 24 13.99 23.91 5.19
C PHE A 24 15.41 24.03 4.65
N ASN A 25 16.02 25.21 4.78
CA ASN A 25 17.40 25.46 4.36
C ASN A 25 18.43 24.68 5.20
N PHE A 26 18.21 24.53 6.50
CA PHE A 26 19.09 23.76 7.38
C PHE A 26 18.99 22.26 7.07
N ALA A 27 17.78 21.73 6.87
CA ALA A 27 17.60 20.34 6.47
C ALA A 27 18.22 20.06 5.09
N MET A 28 18.11 21.02 4.18
CA MET A 28 18.78 20.98 2.87
C MET A 28 20.30 20.95 3.05
N LYS A 29 20.85 21.82 3.92
CA LYS A 29 22.28 21.88 4.22
C LYS A 29 22.77 20.60 4.91
N LYS A 30 22.04 20.06 5.87
CA LYS A 30 22.36 18.82 6.58
C LYS A 30 22.25 17.59 5.68
N ALA A 31 21.27 17.53 4.79
CA ALA A 31 21.18 16.48 3.77
C ALA A 31 22.37 16.51 2.79
N LEU A 32 23.01 17.68 2.61
CA LEU A 32 24.25 17.83 1.85
C LEU A 32 25.51 17.49 2.68
N GLU A 33 25.45 17.55 4.01
CA GLU A 33 26.59 17.40 4.94
C GLU A 33 26.70 15.99 5.58
N ASP A 34 25.58 15.32 5.90
CA ASP A 34 25.54 13.99 6.55
C ASP A 34 25.65 12.85 5.51
N ASN A 35 26.88 12.33 5.39
CA ASN A 35 27.39 11.47 4.33
C ASN A 35 27.29 9.95 4.62
N SER A 36 26.60 9.19 3.76
CA SER A 36 27.15 7.97 3.12
C SER A 36 26.29 7.46 1.96
N ASP A 37 24.95 7.61 2.02
CA ASP A 37 24.03 6.98 1.04
C ASP A 37 23.13 7.97 0.26
N ASN A 38 23.01 9.22 0.71
CA ASN A 38 22.09 10.24 0.16
C ASN A 38 22.73 11.19 -0.88
N ASN A 39 24.04 11.11 -1.10
CA ASN A 39 24.83 12.15 -1.78
C ASN A 39 24.55 12.22 -3.30
N ASP A 40 24.49 11.07 -3.97
CA ASP A 40 24.38 11.02 -5.43
C ASP A 40 23.11 11.68 -5.96
N ALA A 41 21.97 11.50 -5.29
CA ALA A 41 20.70 12.00 -5.79
C ALA A 41 20.49 13.51 -5.55
N VAL A 42 20.95 14.05 -4.42
CA VAL A 42 20.85 15.49 -4.14
C VAL A 42 21.80 16.27 -5.05
N LEU A 43 22.99 15.73 -5.32
CA LEU A 43 23.93 16.27 -6.29
C LEU A 43 23.39 16.14 -7.74
N GLN A 44 22.84 14.98 -8.13
CA GLN A 44 22.21 14.78 -9.44
C GLN A 44 20.98 15.68 -9.66
N ALA A 45 20.22 15.98 -8.60
CA ALA A 45 19.12 16.94 -8.65
C ALA A 45 19.61 18.40 -8.78
N GLY A 46 20.92 18.65 -8.65
CA GLY A 46 21.51 19.99 -8.71
C GLY A 46 21.06 20.86 -7.54
N LYS A 47 20.91 20.28 -6.35
CA LYS A 47 20.38 20.95 -5.14
C LYS A 47 18.94 21.47 -5.28
N ASN A 48 18.23 21.08 -6.33
CA ASN A 48 16.81 21.39 -6.50
C ASN A 48 15.96 20.26 -5.88
N LEU A 49 15.53 20.46 -4.63
CA LEU A 49 14.76 19.48 -3.87
C LEU A 49 13.35 19.20 -4.45
N ASP A 50 12.80 20.12 -5.24
CA ASP A 50 11.53 19.88 -5.95
C ASP A 50 11.67 18.71 -6.93
N LYS A 51 12.85 18.53 -7.53
CA LYS A 51 13.15 17.37 -8.39
C LYS A 51 13.19 16.05 -7.61
N LEU A 52 13.37 16.10 -6.29
CA LEU A 52 13.28 14.95 -5.39
C LEU A 52 11.85 14.77 -4.85
N GLY A 53 10.92 15.66 -5.19
CA GLY A 53 9.54 15.66 -4.68
C GLY A 53 9.38 16.31 -3.30
N VAL A 54 10.41 17.00 -2.80
CA VAL A 54 10.41 17.70 -1.51
C VAL A 54 10.36 19.20 -1.77
N CYS A 55 9.15 19.75 -1.86
CA CYS A 55 8.95 21.19 -2.05
C CYS A 55 8.58 21.89 -0.73
N TYR A 56 8.83 23.19 -0.68
CA TYR A 56 8.57 24.02 0.50
C TYR A 56 7.10 23.99 0.96
N ALA A 57 6.15 23.95 0.03
CA ALA A 57 4.74 23.87 0.37
C ALA A 57 4.36 22.53 1.03
N HIS A 58 4.90 21.41 0.54
CA HIS A 58 4.71 20.11 1.20
C HIS A 58 5.34 20.08 2.60
N PHE A 59 6.50 20.73 2.75
CA PHE A 59 7.13 20.93 4.06
C PHE A 59 6.20 21.70 5.00
N LEU A 60 5.66 22.85 4.61
CA LEU A 60 4.76 23.66 5.46
C LEU A 60 3.48 22.91 5.85
N VAL A 61 2.90 22.13 4.93
CA VAL A 61 1.72 21.30 5.24
C VAL A 61 2.08 20.25 6.29
N ASP A 62 3.21 19.57 6.13
CA ASP A 62 3.72 18.62 7.12
C ASP A 62 3.97 19.28 8.47
N GLN A 63 4.49 20.50 8.50
CA GLN A 63 4.73 21.23 9.75
C GLN A 63 3.45 21.57 10.50
N ASN A 64 2.44 22.07 9.79
CA ASN A 64 1.39 22.84 10.46
C ASN A 64 0.04 22.14 10.49
N LYS A 65 -0.17 21.11 9.67
CA LYS A 65 -1.51 20.57 9.42
C LYS A 65 -1.62 19.06 9.62
N LEU A 66 -0.51 18.34 9.62
CA LEU A 66 -0.54 16.87 9.65
C LEU A 66 -0.44 16.25 11.05
N HIS A 67 0.03 17.01 12.04
CA HIS A 67 0.30 16.51 13.40
C HIS A 67 -0.68 17.09 14.42
N GLU A 68 -0.69 16.53 15.63
CA GLU A 68 -1.38 17.15 16.77
C GLU A 68 -0.70 18.46 17.17
N GLU A 69 -1.45 19.35 17.81
CA GLU A 69 -0.93 20.65 18.25
C GLU A 69 0.23 20.45 19.25
N GLY A 70 1.33 21.17 19.04
CA GLY A 70 2.52 21.08 19.90
C GLY A 70 3.44 19.87 19.62
N ALA A 71 3.00 18.84 18.88
CA ALA A 71 3.77 17.62 18.62
C ALA A 71 5.14 17.83 17.95
N LYS A 72 5.29 18.97 17.26
CA LYS A 72 6.54 19.39 16.60
C LYS A 72 7.26 20.54 17.30
N GLY A 73 6.61 21.24 18.23
CA GLY A 73 7.21 22.34 18.98
C GLY A 73 8.28 21.90 19.98
N GLU A 74 8.28 20.62 20.36
CA GLU A 74 9.27 20.02 21.26
C GLU A 74 10.59 19.65 20.55
N LYS A 75 10.67 19.76 19.22
CA LYS A 75 11.78 19.24 18.42
C LYS A 75 12.58 20.35 17.75
N ASP A 76 13.90 20.29 17.88
CA ASP A 76 14.79 21.26 17.25
C ASP A 76 14.76 21.09 15.72
N VAL A 77 14.37 22.16 15.04
CA VAL A 77 14.39 22.35 13.60
C VAL A 77 15.71 21.92 12.96
N ASN A 78 16.85 22.14 13.63
CA ASN A 78 18.18 21.76 13.16
C ASN A 78 18.40 20.23 13.10
N GLN A 79 17.46 19.44 13.62
CA GLN A 79 17.55 17.99 13.57
C GLN A 79 16.85 17.38 12.35
N SER A 80 16.26 18.20 11.48
CA SER A 80 15.59 17.78 10.26
C SER A 80 16.45 16.94 9.30
N LEU A 81 15.86 15.94 8.65
CA LEU A 81 16.52 15.01 7.74
C LEU A 81 15.71 14.78 6.45
N ILE A 82 16.41 14.53 5.35
CA ILE A 82 15.84 13.96 4.12
C ILE A 82 16.11 12.46 4.09
N HIS A 83 15.05 11.67 3.96
CA HIS A 83 15.12 10.21 3.94
C HIS A 83 14.94 9.68 2.54
N LEU A 84 15.87 8.84 2.08
CA LEU A 84 15.67 7.95 0.94
C LEU A 84 15.11 6.61 1.42
N ARG A 85 13.90 6.23 0.98
CA ARG A 85 13.33 4.93 1.34
C ARG A 85 12.68 4.24 0.14
N ARG A 86 12.88 2.91 0.08
CA ARG A 86 12.22 2.04 -0.89
C ARG A 86 10.81 1.70 -0.39
N CYS A 87 9.79 2.00 -1.19
CA CYS A 87 8.42 1.67 -0.86
C CYS A 87 8.21 0.15 -0.84
N ARG A 88 7.56 -0.38 0.20
CA ARG A 88 7.34 -1.83 0.34
C ARG A 88 6.37 -2.40 -0.70
N PHE A 89 5.46 -1.60 -1.25
CA PHE A 89 4.51 -2.05 -2.27
C PHE A 89 5.08 -1.96 -3.68
N CYS A 90 5.49 -0.77 -4.14
CA CYS A 90 5.97 -0.58 -5.53
C CYS A 90 7.47 -0.74 -5.72
N GLU A 91 8.24 -0.91 -4.64
CA GLU A 91 9.68 -1.11 -4.69
C GLU A 91 10.50 0.02 -5.32
N LYS A 92 9.86 1.19 -5.54
CA LYS A 92 10.53 2.41 -5.98
C LYS A 92 11.09 3.17 -4.77
N ASN A 93 12.19 3.87 -5.00
CA ASN A 93 12.80 4.76 -4.03
C ASN A 93 12.07 6.11 -4.02
N TYR A 94 11.86 6.65 -2.83
CA TYR A 94 11.23 7.96 -2.61
C TYR A 94 12.05 8.75 -1.61
N TYR A 95 12.09 10.06 -1.83
CA TYR A 95 12.63 11.03 -0.89
C TYR A 95 11.48 11.68 -0.13
N PHE A 96 11.66 11.86 1.17
CA PHE A 96 10.73 12.65 1.98
C PHE A 96 11.46 13.33 3.13
N PHE A 97 10.85 14.41 3.61
CA PHE A 97 11.36 15.20 4.73
C PHE A 97 10.78 14.70 6.06
N SER A 98 11.56 14.77 7.14
CA SER A 98 11.02 14.70 8.50
C SER A 98 11.83 15.52 9.49
N HIS A 99 11.18 16.03 10.54
CA HIS A 99 11.88 16.50 11.74
C HIS A 99 12.50 15.32 12.47
N GLU A 100 13.81 15.39 12.70
CA GLU A 100 14.61 14.30 13.26
C GLU A 100 14.52 13.02 12.42
N LYS A 101 14.52 11.88 13.11
CA LYS A 101 14.50 10.56 12.50
C LYS A 101 13.17 10.37 11.80
N TYR A 102 12.03 10.39 12.52
CA TYR A 102 10.72 10.05 11.97
C TYR A 102 9.58 10.59 12.84
N CYS A 103 8.37 10.65 12.28
CA CYS A 103 7.15 11.00 13.02
C CYS A 103 6.68 9.82 13.87
N ASN A 104 6.57 10.02 15.19
CA ASN A 104 6.08 8.99 16.12
C ASN A 104 4.57 8.74 15.97
N GLU A 105 3.78 9.77 15.66
CA GLU A 105 2.33 9.67 15.45
C GLU A 105 1.97 8.79 14.23
N HIS A 106 2.80 8.84 13.19
CA HIS A 106 2.54 8.17 11.91
C HIS A 106 3.43 6.93 11.68
N SER A 107 4.00 6.39 12.77
CA SER A 107 4.84 5.20 12.73
C SER A 107 4.20 4.06 13.53
N TRP A 108 4.19 2.87 12.93
CA TRP A 108 3.43 1.73 13.43
C TRP A 108 4.29 0.47 13.54
N LYS A 109 4.01 -0.34 14.55
CA LYS A 109 4.50 -1.71 14.70
C LYS A 109 3.36 -2.66 14.29
N ILE A 110 3.54 -3.40 13.22
CA ILE A 110 2.58 -4.40 12.74
C ILE A 110 3.17 -5.81 12.86
N LEU A 111 2.64 -6.66 13.73
CA LEU A 111 3.14 -8.03 13.96
C LEU A 111 4.69 -8.08 14.05
N ASP A 112 5.28 -7.23 14.88
CA ASP A 112 6.75 -7.08 15.04
C ASP A 112 7.53 -6.42 13.89
N LYS A 113 6.85 -5.96 12.84
CA LYS A 113 7.46 -5.22 11.73
C LYS A 113 7.14 -3.74 11.84
N GLU A 114 8.18 -2.93 11.99
CA GLU A 114 8.06 -1.47 11.98
C GLU A 114 7.82 -0.94 10.56
N ILE A 115 6.84 -0.06 10.45
CA ILE A 115 6.38 0.56 9.22
C ILE A 115 6.20 2.05 9.43
N ARG A 116 6.50 2.79 8.37
CA ARG A 116 6.27 4.22 8.29
C ARG A 116 5.46 4.58 7.08
N LEU A 117 4.53 5.47 7.33
CA LEU A 117 3.71 6.12 6.34
C LEU A 117 4.20 7.55 6.15
N ALA A 118 3.93 8.14 5.00
CA ALA A 118 4.00 9.60 4.91
C ALA A 118 2.90 10.17 5.83
N CYS A 119 3.21 11.21 6.61
CA CYS A 119 2.27 11.79 7.58
C CYS A 119 0.93 12.17 6.94
N ILE A 120 0.97 12.62 5.68
CA ILE A 120 -0.22 13.04 4.93
C ILE A 120 -1.22 11.90 4.67
N CYS A 121 -0.74 10.66 4.67
CA CYS A 121 -1.57 9.50 4.44
C CYS A 121 -2.57 9.23 5.58
N GLN A 122 -2.24 9.60 6.81
CA GLN A 122 -3.08 9.31 7.98
C GLN A 122 -3.84 10.52 8.50
N LYS A 123 -3.58 11.71 7.97
CA LYS A 123 -4.39 12.87 8.34
C LYS A 123 -5.79 12.69 7.79
N GLY A 124 -6.79 12.73 8.66
CA GLY A 124 -8.19 12.63 8.23
C GLY A 124 -8.70 11.21 7.96
N CYS A 125 -7.83 10.19 8.02
CA CYS A 125 -8.11 8.83 7.57
C CYS A 125 -7.64 7.77 8.58
N ASP A 126 -8.58 7.05 9.20
CA ASP A 126 -8.28 6.05 10.24
C ASP A 126 -8.05 4.64 9.69
N VAL A 127 -7.55 4.54 8.46
CA VAL A 127 -7.32 3.27 7.77
C VAL A 127 -6.30 2.41 8.51
N LEU A 128 -5.31 3.00 9.16
CA LEU A 128 -4.40 2.26 10.06
C LEU A 128 -4.61 2.77 11.49
N LYS A 129 -5.29 1.96 12.30
CA LYS A 129 -5.64 2.25 13.70
C LYS A 129 -5.12 1.19 14.64
N LYS A 130 -4.96 1.56 15.91
CA LYS A 130 -4.49 0.66 16.97
C LYS A 130 -5.42 -0.56 17.11
N LEU A 131 -4.86 -1.74 16.95
CA LEU A 131 -5.50 -3.04 17.06
C LEU A 131 -4.55 -3.98 17.80
N ASP A 132 -4.56 -3.98 19.12
CA ASP A 132 -3.62 -4.77 19.91
C ASP A 132 -3.92 -6.28 19.77
N PRO A 133 -2.89 -7.15 19.67
CA PRO A 133 -1.46 -6.87 19.57
C PRO A 133 -0.94 -6.76 18.11
N ILE A 134 -1.83 -6.66 17.13
CA ILE A 134 -1.50 -6.72 15.69
C ILE A 134 -0.91 -5.41 15.19
N ILE A 135 -1.51 -4.27 15.52
CA ILE A 135 -1.16 -2.93 15.06
C ILE A 135 -1.02 -2.03 16.28
N MET A 136 0.19 -1.59 16.58
CA MET A 136 0.51 -0.77 17.74
C MET A 136 1.24 0.50 17.29
N PRO A 137 1.07 1.64 17.98
CA PRO A 137 1.98 2.77 17.80
C PRO A 137 3.41 2.34 18.15
N THR A 138 4.41 2.90 17.46
CA THR A 138 5.82 2.61 17.77
C THR A 138 6.44 3.69 18.64
N ASN A 139 7.29 3.28 19.58
CA ASN A 139 8.00 4.17 20.51
C ASN A 139 9.53 4.13 20.30
N PHE A 140 10.01 3.74 19.12
CA PHE A 140 11.41 3.33 18.97
C PHE A 140 12.42 4.44 18.71
N ASN A 141 13.51 4.38 19.48
CA ASN A 141 14.77 5.08 19.28
C ASN A 141 15.72 4.28 18.34
N ASN A 142 16.10 4.90 17.21
CA ASN A 142 17.44 4.81 16.58
C ASN A 142 17.89 3.64 15.66
N LYS A 143 17.12 2.58 15.34
CA LYS A 143 17.60 1.55 14.36
C LYS A 143 17.19 1.80 12.91
N HIS A 144 17.76 2.83 12.29
CA HIS A 144 17.46 3.36 10.94
C HIS A 144 17.31 2.36 9.78
N ASN A 145 17.99 1.21 9.82
CA ASN A 145 18.18 0.34 8.65
C ASN A 145 17.14 -0.78 8.44
N LYS A 146 16.19 -0.98 9.36
CA LYS A 146 15.17 -2.05 9.22
C LYS A 146 13.76 -1.55 8.89
N ILE A 147 13.62 -0.26 8.63
CA ILE A 147 12.32 0.39 8.69
C ILE A 147 11.68 0.42 7.32
N ARG A 148 10.47 -0.10 7.23
CA ARG A 148 9.72 -0.24 5.97
C ARG A 148 8.92 1.04 5.72
N TYR A 149 8.95 1.51 4.49
CA TYR A 149 8.25 2.74 4.08
C TYR A 149 7.14 2.43 3.08
N ILE A 150 6.06 3.22 3.11
CA ILE A 150 4.99 3.18 2.11
C ILE A 150 4.83 4.56 1.51
N CYS A 151 4.95 4.66 0.19
CA CYS A 151 4.75 5.94 -0.49
C CYS A 151 3.26 6.28 -0.60
N CYS A 152 2.98 7.57 -0.72
CA CYS A 152 1.64 8.13 -0.91
C CYS A 152 0.84 7.41 -2.01
N LYS A 153 1.44 7.22 -3.19
CA LYS A 153 0.76 6.54 -4.32
C LYS A 153 0.33 5.11 -4.00
N CYS A 154 1.16 4.37 -3.27
CA CYS A 154 0.80 3.01 -2.84
C CYS A 154 -0.19 3.02 -1.69
N TYR A 155 -0.13 4.02 -0.82
CA TYR A 155 -1.13 4.22 0.22
C TYR A 155 -2.50 4.43 -0.42
N GLU A 156 -2.68 5.40 -1.30
CA GLU A 156 -3.96 5.63 -2.01
C GLU A 156 -4.43 4.38 -2.74
N LYS A 157 -3.54 3.74 -3.50
CA LYS A 157 -3.87 2.55 -4.28
C LYS A 157 -4.39 1.39 -3.43
N HIS A 158 -3.90 1.25 -2.18
CA HIS A 158 -4.18 0.08 -1.36
C HIS A 158 -5.04 0.34 -0.12
N GLY A 159 -5.13 1.59 0.33
CA GLY A 159 -5.82 2.00 1.55
C GLY A 159 -6.72 3.22 1.41
N ASP A 160 -6.85 3.72 0.18
CA ASP A 160 -7.72 4.81 -0.21
C ASP A 160 -7.22 6.22 0.19
N HIS A 161 -7.91 7.23 -0.34
CA HIS A 161 -7.66 8.68 -0.36
C HIS A 161 -6.73 9.26 0.70
N ILE A 162 -5.74 10.00 0.21
CA ILE A 162 -4.89 10.88 1.02
C ILE A 162 -5.67 12.13 1.41
N TYR A 163 -5.26 12.76 2.51
CA TYR A 163 -5.72 14.08 2.89
C TYR A 163 -5.61 15.09 1.74
N ILE A 164 -6.76 15.64 1.31
CA ILE A 164 -6.82 16.78 0.39
C ILE A 164 -7.24 17.99 1.20
N LYS A 165 -6.37 19.01 1.26
CA LYS A 165 -6.69 20.29 1.90
C LYS A 165 -7.87 20.93 1.17
N PRO A 166 -8.99 21.22 1.84
CA PRO A 166 -10.08 21.95 1.21
C PRO A 166 -9.67 23.43 0.99
N GLY A 167 -10.29 24.09 0.01
CA GLY A 167 -10.08 25.52 -0.24
C GLY A 167 -10.48 26.40 0.96
N ARG A 168 -10.13 27.69 0.93
CA ARG A 168 -10.53 28.65 1.99
C ARG A 168 -12.05 28.62 2.21
N GLY A 169 -12.46 28.61 3.48
CA GLY A 169 -13.86 28.60 3.89
C GLY A 169 -14.54 27.23 3.93
N PHE A 170 -13.86 26.15 3.52
CA PHE A 170 -14.43 24.80 3.52
C PHE A 170 -13.88 23.95 4.68
N LYS A 171 -14.77 23.20 5.34
CA LYS A 171 -14.40 22.26 6.41
C LYS A 171 -13.58 21.12 5.81
N THR A 172 -12.54 20.69 6.52
CA THR A 172 -11.88 19.42 6.26
C THR A 172 -12.87 18.27 6.53
N LEU A 173 -13.08 17.42 5.54
CA LEU A 173 -13.86 16.19 5.69
C LEU A 173 -12.91 15.04 6.02
N HIS A 174 -13.22 14.33 7.10
CA HIS A 174 -12.54 13.08 7.42
C HIS A 174 -13.12 11.95 6.56
N CYS A 175 -12.32 10.93 6.27
CA CYS A 175 -12.76 9.75 5.52
C CYS A 175 -13.95 9.06 6.21
N ASN A 176 -14.01 9.13 7.53
CA ASN A 176 -15.11 8.62 8.35
C ASN A 176 -16.42 9.41 8.17
N GLU A 177 -16.33 10.68 7.72
CA GLU A 177 -17.48 11.53 7.37
C GLU A 177 -17.92 11.31 5.91
N THR A 178 -17.25 10.42 5.16
CA THR A 178 -17.55 10.10 3.76
C THR A 178 -17.96 8.65 3.60
N SER A 179 -18.65 8.32 2.50
CA SER A 179 -19.02 6.93 2.17
C SER A 179 -17.86 6.08 1.65
N ASN A 180 -16.61 6.56 1.75
CA ASN A 180 -15.47 5.94 1.08
C ASN A 180 -15.07 4.58 1.68
N HIS A 181 -15.44 4.30 2.94
CA HIS A 181 -15.13 3.04 3.63
C HIS A 181 -16.31 2.07 3.77
N LEU A 182 -17.41 2.29 3.02
CA LEU A 182 -18.64 1.49 3.12
C LEU A 182 -18.39 -0.02 2.90
N ASN A 183 -17.44 -0.35 2.01
CA ASN A 183 -17.14 -1.73 1.60
C ASN A 183 -15.92 -2.34 2.30
N ASP A 184 -15.37 -1.68 3.33
CA ASP A 184 -14.13 -2.12 3.98
C ASP A 184 -14.29 -3.48 4.66
N VAL A 185 -15.43 -3.76 5.28
CA VAL A 185 -15.70 -5.05 5.93
C VAL A 185 -15.75 -6.17 4.89
N THR A 186 -16.51 -5.99 3.82
CA THR A 186 -16.62 -6.96 2.71
C THR A 186 -15.25 -7.24 2.10
N THR A 187 -14.51 -6.18 1.74
CA THR A 187 -13.18 -6.30 1.13
C THR A 187 -12.19 -7.01 2.08
N SER A 188 -12.27 -6.71 3.37
CA SER A 188 -11.43 -7.36 4.39
C SER A 188 -11.73 -8.85 4.51
N LEU A 189 -13.02 -9.23 4.52
CA LEU A 189 -13.44 -10.63 4.55
C LEU A 189 -12.99 -11.39 3.29
N GLU A 190 -13.13 -10.78 2.11
CA GLU A 190 -12.65 -11.37 0.84
C GLU A 190 -11.12 -11.60 0.86
N LEU A 191 -10.34 -10.63 1.35
CA LEU A 191 -8.89 -10.77 1.50
C LEU A 191 -8.53 -11.92 2.45
N MET A 192 -9.23 -12.02 3.58
CA MET A 192 -9.02 -13.10 4.55
C MET A 192 -9.42 -14.46 3.98
N ALA A 193 -10.54 -14.55 3.26
CA ALA A 193 -11.00 -15.77 2.60
C ALA A 193 -9.98 -16.26 1.56
N ASN A 194 -9.48 -15.36 0.71
CA ASN A 194 -8.44 -15.68 -0.27
C ASN A 194 -7.15 -16.15 0.39
N TRP A 195 -6.75 -15.54 1.51
CA TRP A 195 -5.59 -16.00 2.26
C TRP A 195 -5.80 -17.38 2.88
N ILE A 196 -6.99 -17.65 3.46
CA ILE A 196 -7.35 -18.97 4.00
C ILE A 196 -7.30 -20.05 2.92
N LEU A 197 -7.81 -19.75 1.71
CA LEU A 197 -7.70 -20.65 0.56
C LEU A 197 -6.23 -20.95 0.20
N GLN A 198 -5.34 -19.95 0.25
CA GLN A 198 -3.91 -20.19 0.06
C GLN A 198 -3.29 -21.06 1.17
N VAL A 199 -3.72 -20.90 2.42
CA VAL A 199 -3.27 -21.74 3.53
C VAL A 199 -3.73 -23.20 3.32
N ALA A 200 -4.96 -23.42 2.85
CA ALA A 200 -5.48 -24.75 2.55
C ALA A 200 -4.67 -25.49 1.47
N HIS A 201 -4.08 -24.75 0.52
CA HIS A 201 -3.18 -25.31 -0.51
C HIS A 201 -1.69 -25.29 -0.14
N ASN A 202 -1.34 -24.95 1.09
CA ASN A 202 0.05 -25.00 1.58
C ASN A 202 0.42 -26.45 1.97
N ASN A 203 1.68 -26.85 1.81
CA ASN A 203 2.15 -28.18 2.23
C ASN A 203 2.40 -28.31 3.76
N ASN A 204 2.26 -27.23 4.52
CA ASN A 204 2.53 -27.23 5.97
C ASN A 204 1.28 -27.55 6.80
N VAL A 205 1.05 -28.83 7.05
CA VAL A 205 -0.10 -29.34 7.83
C VAL A 205 -0.19 -28.71 9.23
N LYS A 206 0.92 -28.58 9.95
CA LYS A 206 0.92 -27.95 11.29
C LYS A 206 0.46 -26.50 11.24
N PHE A 207 0.83 -25.77 10.19
CA PHE A 207 0.37 -24.40 9.99
C PHE A 207 -1.12 -24.35 9.62
N GLN A 208 -1.59 -25.28 8.78
CA GLN A 208 -3.01 -25.43 8.45
C GLN A 208 -3.87 -25.68 9.69
N GLU A 209 -3.48 -26.65 10.52
CA GLU A 209 -4.17 -26.97 11.78
C GLU A 209 -4.20 -25.76 12.73
N LYS A 210 -3.08 -25.03 12.83
CA LYS A 210 -3.00 -23.82 13.67
C LYS A 210 -3.97 -22.74 13.19
N ILE A 211 -4.04 -22.49 11.88
CA ILE A 211 -4.95 -21.50 11.31
C ILE A 211 -6.40 -21.96 11.45
N LEU A 212 -6.70 -23.23 11.16
CA LEU A 212 -8.04 -23.81 11.32
C LEU A 212 -8.53 -23.67 12.76
N ASN A 213 -7.72 -24.04 13.74
CA ASN A 213 -8.05 -23.87 15.15
C ASN A 213 -8.30 -22.41 15.55
N ALA A 214 -7.60 -21.45 14.92
CA ALA A 214 -7.80 -20.03 15.20
C ALA A 214 -9.11 -19.47 14.60
N ILE A 215 -9.58 -20.02 13.47
CA ILE A 215 -10.81 -19.54 12.80
C ILE A 215 -12.07 -20.29 13.24
N THR A 216 -11.96 -21.55 13.68
CA THR A 216 -13.11 -22.38 14.12
C THR A 216 -14.01 -21.69 15.15
N PRO A 217 -13.50 -20.95 16.17
CA PRO A 217 -14.35 -20.24 17.12
C PRO A 217 -15.30 -19.22 16.47
N ALA A 218 -14.96 -18.67 15.30
CA ALA A 218 -15.84 -17.75 14.57
C ALA A 218 -17.17 -18.41 14.13
N LEU A 219 -17.21 -19.73 14.00
CA LEU A 219 -18.44 -20.46 13.68
C LEU A 219 -19.51 -20.33 14.77
N GLN A 220 -19.14 -19.95 16.01
CA GLN A 220 -20.10 -19.67 17.08
C GLN A 220 -21.03 -18.51 16.72
N GLN A 221 -20.63 -17.61 15.81
CA GLN A 221 -21.47 -16.51 15.32
C GLN A 221 -22.70 -16.99 14.52
N LEU A 222 -22.72 -18.26 14.09
CA LEU A 222 -23.90 -18.83 13.44
C LEU A 222 -25.09 -18.93 14.41
N ASN A 223 -24.83 -19.09 15.71
CA ASN A 223 -25.86 -19.19 16.75
C ASN A 223 -26.47 -17.82 17.11
N SER A 224 -25.79 -16.71 16.81
CA SER A 224 -26.17 -15.36 17.26
C SER A 224 -27.04 -14.58 16.26
N GLY A 225 -27.46 -15.16 15.13
CA GLY A 225 -28.44 -14.49 14.26
C GLY A 225 -28.32 -14.73 12.76
N PHE A 226 -27.78 -15.86 12.31
CA PHE A 226 -27.85 -16.24 10.88
C PHE A 226 -29.26 -16.77 10.53
N VAL A 227 -30.31 -16.04 10.91
CA VAL A 227 -31.62 -16.19 10.29
C VAL A 227 -31.55 -15.34 9.04
N LEU A 228 -31.38 -15.99 7.89
CA LEU A 228 -31.77 -15.40 6.61
C LEU A 228 -33.17 -14.82 6.81
N GLN A 229 -33.28 -13.50 6.93
CA GLN A 229 -34.56 -12.82 6.82
C GLN A 229 -35.05 -13.11 5.41
N LYS A 230 -35.79 -14.21 5.26
CA LYS A 230 -36.78 -14.30 4.20
C LYS A 230 -37.73 -13.16 4.46
N SER A 231 -37.60 -12.14 3.63
CA SER A 231 -38.54 -11.04 3.49
C SER A 231 -39.95 -11.62 3.50
N THR A 232 -40.60 -11.50 4.65
CA THR A 232 -42.04 -11.60 4.75
C THR A 232 -42.44 -10.44 5.63
N ASP A 233 -43.09 -9.48 4.99
CA ASP A 233 -43.59 -8.26 5.57
C ASP A 233 -44.46 -8.53 6.80
N ASN A 234 -44.43 -7.53 7.69
CA ASN A 234 -45.32 -7.26 8.83
C ASN A 234 -44.97 -7.98 10.14
N SER A 235 -44.35 -7.23 11.08
CA SER A 235 -45.07 -6.78 12.28
C SER A 235 -44.16 -5.91 13.16
N LEU A 236 -44.68 -4.74 13.53
CA LEU A 236 -44.15 -3.84 14.55
C LEU A 236 -44.30 -4.50 15.92
N GLN A 237 -43.20 -4.87 16.58
CA GLN A 237 -43.16 -4.88 18.04
C GLN A 237 -41.82 -4.38 18.58
N SER A 238 -41.94 -3.32 19.36
CA SER A 238 -40.93 -2.71 20.21
C SER A 238 -40.56 -3.63 21.36
N GLU A 239 -39.28 -3.91 21.54
CA GLU A 239 -38.78 -4.33 22.85
C GLU A 239 -37.52 -3.55 23.23
N ASN A 240 -37.68 -2.77 24.30
CA ASN A 240 -36.62 -2.09 25.01
C ASN A 240 -35.63 -3.11 25.57
N SER A 241 -34.35 -3.01 25.18
CA SER A 241 -33.27 -3.64 25.92
C SER A 241 -32.05 -2.73 25.97
N SER A 242 -31.83 -2.21 27.18
CA SER A 242 -30.56 -1.83 27.80
C SER A 242 -29.45 -1.33 26.89
N SER A 243 -29.12 -0.05 27.06
CA SER A 243 -27.89 0.61 26.64
C SER A 243 -26.65 -0.20 27.04
N SER A 244 -26.24 -1.12 26.17
CA SER A 244 -24.86 -1.52 26.08
C SER A 244 -24.18 -0.41 25.29
N THR A 245 -23.25 0.28 25.93
CA THR A 245 -22.31 1.14 25.22
C THR A 245 -21.65 0.25 24.17
N SER A 246 -22.02 0.43 22.90
CA SER A 246 -21.44 -0.29 21.79
C SER A 246 -19.96 0.07 21.74
N GLU A 247 -19.09 -0.73 22.35
CA GLU A 247 -17.67 -0.69 22.04
C GLU A 247 -17.55 -0.95 20.54
N THR A 248 -17.32 0.12 19.78
CA THR A 248 -17.10 0.04 18.33
C THR A 248 -15.99 -0.97 18.08
N LEU A 249 -16.36 -2.13 17.54
CA LEU A 249 -15.45 -3.21 17.21
C LEU A 249 -14.31 -2.64 16.34
N LYS A 250 -13.08 -2.71 16.86
CA LYS A 250 -11.90 -2.25 16.13
C LYS A 250 -11.54 -3.29 15.08
N LEU A 251 -12.08 -3.12 13.88
CA LEU A 251 -11.78 -3.97 12.73
C LEU A 251 -10.53 -3.48 11.99
N PRO A 252 -9.64 -4.35 11.51
CA PRO A 252 -8.58 -3.96 10.60
C PRO A 252 -9.19 -3.50 9.26
N SER A 253 -8.60 -2.47 8.65
CA SER A 253 -8.99 -2.05 7.30
C SER A 253 -8.44 -3.01 6.23
N PRO A 254 -8.98 -2.97 4.99
CA PRO A 254 -8.41 -3.69 3.86
C PRO A 254 -6.94 -3.33 3.62
N PHE A 255 -6.56 -2.08 3.86
CA PHE A 255 -5.16 -1.63 3.77
C PHE A 255 -4.28 -2.37 4.77
N ALA A 256 -4.69 -2.41 6.04
CA ALA A 256 -3.92 -3.05 7.10
C ALA A 256 -3.68 -4.53 6.78
N ILE A 257 -4.70 -5.22 6.26
CA ILE A 257 -4.61 -6.61 5.82
C ILE A 257 -3.65 -6.75 4.62
N LYS A 258 -3.81 -5.94 3.57
CA LYS A 258 -2.91 -5.93 2.39
C LYS A 258 -1.46 -5.63 2.80
N LEU A 259 -1.27 -4.76 3.76
CA LEU A 259 0.03 -4.39 4.30
C LEU A 259 0.65 -5.58 5.04
N ILE A 260 -0.08 -6.24 5.94
CA ILE A 260 0.37 -7.47 6.60
C ILE A 260 0.77 -8.51 5.56
N PHE A 261 -0.05 -8.74 4.53
CA PHE A 261 0.28 -9.68 3.47
C PHE A 261 1.59 -9.32 2.77
N ARG A 262 1.76 -8.05 2.38
CA ARG A 262 3.00 -7.59 1.76
C ARG A 262 4.21 -7.66 2.69
N LEU A 263 4.03 -7.49 4.00
CA LEU A 263 5.09 -7.62 4.98
C LEU A 263 5.57 -9.06 5.13
N TYR A 264 4.66 -10.02 5.03
CA TYR A 264 4.92 -11.46 5.19
C TYR A 264 5.02 -12.21 3.86
N ASP A 265 5.17 -11.48 2.75
CA ASP A 265 5.32 -12.02 1.40
C ASP A 265 4.17 -12.95 0.97
N ILE A 266 2.98 -12.72 1.53
CA ILE A 266 1.72 -13.33 1.09
C ILE A 266 1.28 -12.60 -0.18
N ASN A 267 1.11 -13.35 -1.27
CA ASN A 267 0.70 -12.81 -2.55
C ASN A 267 -0.60 -13.46 -3.02
N LEU A 268 -1.73 -12.76 -2.80
CA LEU A 268 -3.06 -13.23 -3.20
C LEU A 268 -3.29 -13.24 -4.72
N ASN A 269 -2.53 -12.45 -5.49
CA ASN A 269 -2.61 -12.43 -6.95
C ASN A 269 -1.91 -13.62 -7.60
N LYS A 270 -1.19 -14.43 -6.82
CA LYS A 270 -0.97 -15.81 -7.20
C LYS A 270 -2.31 -16.52 -7.02
N ASN A 271 -3.21 -16.34 -7.99
CA ASN A 271 -3.77 -17.52 -8.61
C ASN A 271 -2.57 -18.43 -8.79
N GLN A 272 -2.58 -19.60 -8.17
CA GLN A 272 -1.72 -20.66 -8.64
C GLN A 272 -2.20 -20.94 -10.09
N LEU A 273 -1.88 -20.06 -11.04
CA LEU A 273 -1.29 -20.47 -12.30
C LEU A 273 -0.15 -21.33 -11.83
N ASN A 274 -0.49 -22.59 -11.66
CA ASN A 274 0.40 -23.61 -11.22
C ASN A 274 1.36 -23.67 -12.40
N PHE A 275 2.47 -22.93 -12.34
CA PHE A 275 3.41 -22.82 -13.46
C PHE A 275 3.84 -24.22 -13.90
N LYS A 276 3.78 -25.18 -12.98
CA LYS A 276 3.88 -26.61 -13.23
C LYS A 276 2.75 -27.13 -14.13
N ASN A 277 1.48 -26.85 -13.85
CA ASN A 277 0.37 -27.23 -14.73
C ASN A 277 0.44 -26.51 -16.08
N TYR A 278 0.73 -25.21 -16.11
CA TYR A 278 0.91 -24.48 -17.37
C TYR A 278 2.08 -25.06 -18.18
N GLY A 279 3.20 -25.37 -17.51
CA GLY A 279 4.34 -26.04 -18.13
C GLY A 279 4.00 -27.44 -18.64
N ASN A 280 3.17 -28.19 -17.90
CA ASN A 280 2.68 -29.50 -18.32
C ASN A 280 1.73 -29.39 -19.53
N GLU A 281 0.78 -28.47 -19.50
CA GLU A 281 -0.15 -28.19 -20.61
C GLU A 281 0.60 -27.74 -21.87
N LEU A 282 1.62 -26.88 -21.72
CA LEU A 282 2.48 -26.47 -22.82
C LEU A 282 3.30 -27.66 -23.36
N ALA A 283 3.82 -28.52 -22.50
CA ALA A 283 4.54 -29.72 -22.91
C ALA A 283 3.63 -30.73 -23.63
N GLU A 284 2.40 -30.94 -23.15
CA GLU A 284 1.41 -31.80 -23.81
C GLU A 284 0.98 -31.22 -25.17
N SER A 285 0.78 -29.90 -25.25
CA SER A 285 0.51 -29.22 -26.52
C SER A 285 1.67 -29.39 -27.52
N LEU A 286 2.93 -29.26 -27.06
CA LEU A 286 4.11 -29.50 -27.88
C LEU A 286 4.21 -30.95 -28.38
N LEU A 287 3.92 -31.92 -27.51
CA LEU A 287 3.90 -33.34 -27.88
C LEU A 287 2.82 -33.62 -28.92
N THR A 288 1.63 -33.06 -28.73
CA THR A 288 0.48 -33.20 -29.65
C THR A 288 0.77 -32.56 -31.00
N ASN A 289 1.41 -31.39 -31.01
CA ASN A 289 1.76 -30.66 -32.22
C ASN A 289 3.09 -31.09 -32.86
N ARG A 290 3.77 -32.12 -32.34
CA ARG A 290 5.08 -32.56 -32.85
C ARG A 290 5.06 -32.87 -34.35
N GLN A 291 4.00 -33.52 -34.84
CA GLN A 291 3.86 -33.84 -36.25
C GLN A 291 3.71 -32.58 -37.11
N ASN A 292 2.89 -31.61 -36.67
CA ASN A 292 2.72 -30.33 -37.34
C ASN A 292 4.03 -29.54 -37.40
N LEU A 293 4.77 -29.48 -36.30
CA LEU A 293 6.09 -28.83 -36.24
C LEU A 293 7.09 -29.50 -37.19
N SER A 294 7.07 -30.83 -37.28
CA SER A 294 7.93 -31.56 -38.21
C SER A 294 7.55 -31.30 -39.67
N ASN A 295 6.26 -31.25 -39.98
CA ASN A 295 5.76 -30.98 -41.33
C ASN A 295 6.06 -29.54 -41.77
N ASN A 296 5.96 -28.59 -40.84
CA ASN A 296 6.18 -27.17 -41.09
C ASN A 296 7.64 -26.74 -40.90
N LYS A 297 8.58 -27.66 -40.65
CA LYS A 297 9.97 -27.35 -40.32
C LYS A 297 10.62 -26.38 -41.32
N VAL A 298 10.43 -26.63 -42.62
CA VAL A 298 10.99 -25.78 -43.68
C VAL A 298 10.43 -24.36 -43.62
N LEU A 299 9.13 -24.20 -43.33
CA LEU A 299 8.46 -22.91 -43.19
C LEU A 299 8.90 -22.16 -41.92
N LEU A 300 9.25 -22.89 -40.86
CA LEU A 300 9.77 -22.31 -39.62
C LEU A 300 11.24 -21.89 -39.74
N GLU A 301 12.06 -22.64 -40.48
CA GLU A 301 13.49 -22.35 -40.66
C GLU A 301 13.74 -21.29 -41.75
N ASN A 302 12.97 -21.33 -42.84
CA ASN A 302 13.15 -20.45 -44.01
C ASN A 302 11.82 -19.89 -44.55
N PRO A 303 11.07 -19.12 -43.76
CA PRO A 303 9.83 -18.47 -44.22
C PRO A 303 10.12 -17.42 -45.30
N GLN A 304 9.24 -17.29 -46.30
CA GLN A 304 9.27 -16.23 -47.30
C GLN A 304 8.59 -14.94 -46.80
N SER A 305 7.79 -15.02 -45.74
CA SER A 305 7.13 -13.86 -45.12
C SER A 305 6.87 -14.06 -43.63
N LEU A 306 6.57 -12.96 -42.92
CA LEU A 306 6.19 -13.02 -41.51
C LEU A 306 4.88 -13.78 -41.30
N ASP A 307 3.90 -13.58 -42.19
CA ASP A 307 2.61 -14.30 -42.11
C ASP A 307 2.80 -15.80 -42.28
N GLU A 308 3.69 -16.23 -43.19
CA GLU A 308 4.01 -17.64 -43.38
C GLU A 308 4.68 -18.24 -42.14
N TYR A 309 5.61 -17.51 -41.51
CA TYR A 309 6.21 -17.91 -40.25
C TYR A 309 5.18 -18.03 -39.13
N GLN A 310 4.29 -17.04 -38.98
CA GLN A 310 3.26 -17.04 -37.95
C GLN A 310 2.26 -18.19 -38.13
N ASN A 311 1.81 -18.43 -39.36
CA ASN A 311 0.87 -19.50 -39.67
C ASN A 311 1.50 -20.91 -39.54
N ALA A 312 2.82 -21.02 -39.63
CA ALA A 312 3.53 -22.27 -39.44
C ALA A 312 3.66 -22.68 -37.95
N ILE A 313 3.51 -21.72 -37.02
CA ILE A 313 3.61 -21.95 -35.58
C ILE A 313 2.26 -22.43 -35.02
N PRO A 314 2.22 -23.50 -34.20
CA PRO A 314 1.03 -23.89 -33.46
C PRO A 314 0.48 -22.73 -32.60
N VAL A 315 -0.84 -22.55 -32.61
CA VAL A 315 -1.51 -21.39 -32.01
C VAL A 315 -1.17 -21.19 -30.53
N GLU A 316 -0.99 -22.29 -29.78
CA GLU A 316 -0.63 -22.25 -28.36
C GLU A 316 0.78 -21.69 -28.14
N LEU A 317 1.74 -22.04 -29.00
CA LEU A 317 3.10 -21.49 -28.97
C LEU A 317 3.12 -20.03 -29.41
N TYR A 318 2.35 -19.69 -30.44
CA TYR A 318 2.24 -18.32 -30.91
C TYR A 318 1.75 -17.39 -29.79
N HIS A 319 0.65 -17.76 -29.10
CA HIS A 319 0.13 -16.99 -27.98
C HIS A 319 1.10 -16.90 -26.80
N PHE A 320 1.87 -17.97 -26.52
CA PHE A 320 2.91 -17.93 -25.50
C PHE A 320 3.98 -16.88 -25.81
N PHE A 321 4.55 -16.90 -27.02
CA PHE A 321 5.58 -15.95 -27.42
C PHE A 321 5.03 -14.52 -27.55
N GLU A 322 3.82 -14.35 -28.08
CA GLU A 322 3.14 -13.06 -28.15
C GLU A 322 2.95 -12.45 -26.75
N GLY A 323 2.53 -13.26 -25.78
CA GLY A 323 2.39 -12.86 -24.38
C GLY A 323 3.72 -12.46 -23.74
N MET A 324 4.80 -13.19 -24.03
CA MET A 324 6.15 -12.83 -23.59
C MET A 324 6.58 -11.47 -24.16
N VAL A 325 6.43 -11.26 -25.46
CA VAL A 325 6.82 -10.02 -26.15
C VAL A 325 6.02 -8.83 -25.59
N LYS A 326 4.70 -8.97 -25.44
CA LYS A 326 3.85 -7.92 -24.85
C LYS A 326 4.33 -7.53 -23.45
N ARG A 327 4.73 -8.49 -22.61
CA ARG A 327 5.24 -8.19 -21.27
C ARG A 327 6.61 -7.51 -21.26
N LEU A 328 7.48 -7.87 -22.20
CA LEU A 328 8.81 -7.29 -22.30
C LEU A 328 8.79 -5.86 -22.86
N LEU A 329 7.83 -5.54 -23.72
CA LEU A 329 7.67 -4.21 -24.33
C LEU A 329 6.87 -3.20 -23.46
N ILE A 330 6.20 -3.66 -22.39
CA ILE A 330 5.39 -2.81 -21.48
C ILE A 330 6.19 -2.35 -20.24
N ASN A 331 7.45 -2.77 -20.07
CA ASN A 331 8.37 -2.27 -19.04
C ASN A 331 9.25 -1.11 -19.54
#